data_AF-A0A2A2KXL4-F1
#
_entry.id   AF-A0A2A2KXL4-F1
#
_cell.length_a   1.000
_cell.length_b   1.000
_cell.length_c   1.000
_cell.angle_alpha   90.00
_cell.angle_beta   90.00
_cell.angle_gamma   90.00
#
_symmetry.space_group_name_H-M   'P 1'
#
loop_
_entity.id
_entity.type
_entity.pdbx_description
1 polymer ?
#
loop_
_entity_poly.entity_id
_entity_poly.type
_entity_poly.pdbx_seq_one_letter_code
_entity_poly.pdbx_strand_id
1 'polypeptide(L)'
;MGDIHESCLSKWVNMSRKKGCEICKTPYEKGGSKFRKISEWDKPEITKSNLLDILILLLIAYLLYYIMLLLHERKFFLKVQLKLALRPDDYGRLGYLLIFMLFFSMILLEQLMLVAAYFIKQREIYFVNRKTKSVLPAED
;
A
#
# COMPACT_ATOMS: atom_id res chain seq x y z
N MET A 1 24.54 -7.75 34.59
CA MET A 1 23.13 -7.74 34.14
C MET A 1 23.16 -8.06 32.66
N GLY A 2 22.48 -9.13 32.23
CA GLY A 2 22.58 -9.59 30.85
C GLY A 2 21.89 -8.62 29.89
N ASP A 3 22.62 -8.12 28.90
CA ASP A 3 22.04 -7.36 27.81
C ASP A 3 21.20 -8.33 26.96
N ILE A 4 19.88 -8.09 26.96
CA ILE A 4 18.97 -8.82 26.09
C ILE A 4 19.07 -8.18 24.71
N HIS A 5 19.36 -8.98 23.68
CA HIS A 5 19.35 -8.49 22.30
C HIS A 5 17.99 -7.86 21.98
N GLU A 6 18.02 -6.74 21.27
CA GLU A 6 16.80 -6.01 20.89
C GLU A 6 15.82 -6.88 20.10
N SER A 7 16.33 -7.76 19.23
CA SER A 7 15.52 -8.72 18.45
C SER A 7 14.81 -9.76 19.32
N CYS A 8 15.46 -10.21 20.40
CA CYS A 8 14.86 -11.13 21.37
C CYS A 8 13.79 -10.42 22.20
N LEU A 9 14.05 -9.16 22.60
CA LEU A 9 13.11 -8.33 23.35
C LEU A 9 11.86 -8.02 22.54
N SER A 10 12.01 -7.60 21.27
CA SER A 10 10.89 -7.27 20.40
C SER A 10 10.00 -8.49 20.13
N LYS A 11 10.60 -9.65 19.87
CA LYS A 11 9.89 -10.92 19.68
C LYS A 11 9.13 -11.34 20.93
N TRP A 12 9.76 -11.25 22.10
CA TRP A 12 9.15 -11.59 23.38
C TRP A 12 8.00 -10.65 23.76
N VAL A 13 8.14 -9.34 23.55
CA VAL A 13 7.05 -8.37 23.77
C VAL A 13 5.87 -8.62 22.82
N ASN A 14 6.16 -8.92 21.54
CA ASN A 14 5.13 -9.27 20.56
C ASN A 14 4.38 -10.55 20.93
N MET A 15 5.07 -11.59 21.42
CA MET A 15 4.44 -12.84 21.86
C MET A 15 3.65 -12.68 23.17
N SER A 16 4.20 -11.97 24.15
CA SER A 16 3.63 -11.86 25.49
C SER A 16 2.55 -10.78 25.62
N ARG A 17 2.45 -9.86 24.65
CA ARG A 17 1.62 -8.65 24.69
C ARG A 17 1.85 -7.76 25.92
N LYS A 18 2.95 -7.95 26.67
CA LYS A 18 3.24 -7.19 27.89
C LYS A 18 3.86 -5.84 27.53
N LYS A 19 3.32 -4.76 28.11
CA LYS A 19 3.71 -3.38 27.81
C LYS A 19 4.88 -2.86 28.67
N GLY A 20 5.42 -3.67 29.57
CA GLY A 20 6.51 -3.27 30.47
C GLY A 20 7.45 -4.43 30.81
N CYS A 21 8.62 -4.07 31.31
CA CYS A 21 9.64 -5.03 31.74
C CYS A 21 9.17 -5.82 32.97
N GLU A 22 9.39 -7.13 33.00
CA GLU A 22 8.97 -7.97 34.13
C GLU A 22 9.82 -7.76 35.38
N ILE A 23 11.08 -7.36 35.20
CA ILE A 23 12.05 -7.21 36.28
C ILE A 23 11.88 -5.87 36.97
N CYS A 24 11.90 -4.77 36.20
CA CYS A 24 11.84 -3.41 36.75
C CYS A 24 10.46 -2.75 36.63
N LYS A 25 9.46 -3.43 36.04
CA LYS A 25 8.09 -2.92 35.82
C LYS A 25 7.99 -1.62 35.02
N THR A 26 9.09 -1.12 34.45
CA THR A 26 9.06 0.10 33.65
C THR A 26 8.37 -0.16 32.31
N PRO A 27 7.50 0.74 31.85
CA PRO A 27 6.85 0.60 30.55
C PRO A 27 7.89 0.67 29.43
N TYR A 28 7.72 -0.18 28.41
CA TYR A 28 8.53 -0.09 27.20
C TYR A 28 8.13 1.15 26.41
N GLU A 29 9.07 2.04 26.14
CA GLU A 29 8.84 3.22 25.30
C GLU A 29 8.90 2.77 23.83
N LYS A 30 7.78 2.86 23.11
CA LYS A 30 7.73 2.54 21.68
C LYS A 30 8.53 3.61 20.93
N GLY A 31 9.70 3.25 20.42
CA GLY A 31 10.58 4.17 19.70
C GLY A 31 10.11 4.52 18.29
N GLY A 32 9.18 3.73 17.74
CA GLY A 32 8.61 3.92 16.41
C GLY A 32 8.31 2.58 15.73
N SER A 33 7.95 2.64 14.45
CA SER A 33 7.83 1.46 13.59
C SER A 33 8.96 1.44 12.58
N LYS A 34 9.67 0.32 12.45
CA LYS A 34 10.64 0.11 11.38
C LYS A 34 10.21 -1.09 10.55
N PHE A 35 10.42 -1.05 9.24
CA PHE A 35 10.24 -2.25 8.42
C PHE A 35 11.31 -3.28 8.79
N ARG A 36 10.94 -4.57 8.80
CA ARG A 36 11.91 -5.67 8.88
C ARG A 36 12.97 -5.53 7.79
N LYS A 37 14.14 -6.11 8.02
CA LYS A 37 15.12 -6.28 6.93
C LYS A 37 14.46 -7.07 5.80
N ILE A 38 14.72 -6.70 4.55
CA ILE A 38 14.09 -7.32 3.36
C ILE A 38 14.32 -8.84 3.33
N SER A 39 15.47 -9.31 3.85
CA SER A 39 15.80 -10.73 3.98
C SER A 39 14.88 -11.53 4.93
N GLU A 40 14.17 -10.85 5.82
CA GLU A 40 13.27 -11.43 6.83
C GLU A 40 11.79 -11.21 6.49
N TRP A 41 11.50 -10.74 5.27
CA TRP A 41 10.11 -10.53 4.85
C TRP A 41 9.42 -11.87 4.59
N ASP A 42 8.23 -12.02 5.14
CA ASP A 42 7.39 -13.18 4.86
C ASP A 42 7.01 -13.17 3.37
N LYS A 43 7.09 -14.32 2.68
CA LYS A 43 6.68 -14.41 1.26
C LYS A 43 5.21 -13.97 1.11
N PRO A 44 4.89 -13.17 0.08
CA PRO A 44 3.50 -12.79 -0.18
C PRO A 44 2.69 -14.02 -0.54
N GLU A 45 1.54 -14.19 0.12
CA GLU A 45 0.57 -15.24 -0.20
C GLU A 45 -0.25 -14.77 -1.40
N ILE A 46 0.20 -15.14 -2.60
CA ILE A 46 -0.50 -14.83 -3.85
C ILE A 46 -1.47 -15.97 -4.16
N THR A 47 -2.76 -15.71 -4.00
CA THR A 47 -3.83 -16.66 -4.37
C THR A 47 -4.05 -16.65 -5.89
N LYS A 48 -4.56 -17.76 -6.44
CA LYS A 48 -4.96 -17.83 -7.86
C LYS A 48 -5.99 -16.75 -8.26
N SER A 49 -6.87 -16.33 -7.34
CA SER A 49 -7.81 -15.23 -7.58
C SER A 49 -7.06 -13.93 -7.87
N ASN A 50 -6.06 -13.57 -7.06
CA ASN A 50 -5.28 -12.34 -7.23
C ASN A 50 -4.59 -12.31 -8.60
N LEU A 51 -4.10 -13.47 -9.09
CA LEU A 51 -3.52 -13.57 -10.43
C LEU A 51 -4.56 -13.32 -11.53
N LEU A 52 -5.78 -13.85 -11.37
CA LEU A 52 -6.88 -13.59 -12.29
C LEU A 52 -7.30 -12.12 -12.26
N ASP A 53 -7.37 -11.50 -11.08
CA ASP A 53 -7.71 -10.08 -10.93
C ASP A 53 -6.69 -9.17 -11.61
N ILE A 54 -5.39 -9.49 -11.49
CA ILE A 54 -4.32 -8.78 -12.21
C ILE A 54 -4.49 -8.95 -13.73
N LEU A 55 -4.81 -10.15 -14.21
CA LEU A 55 -5.06 -10.38 -15.64
C LEU A 55 -6.27 -9.59 -16.14
N ILE A 56 -7.36 -9.55 -15.37
CA ILE A 56 -8.55 -8.77 -15.67
C ILE A 56 -8.22 -7.27 -15.69
N LEU A 57 -7.43 -6.77 -14.74
CA LEU A 57 -6.96 -5.38 -14.73
C LEU A 57 -6.19 -5.03 -15.99
N LEU A 58 -5.29 -5.90 -16.46
CA LEU A 58 -4.54 -5.71 -17.71
C LEU A 58 -5.47 -5.67 -18.92
N LEU A 59 -6.47 -6.56 -18.96
CA LEU A 59 -7.46 -6.59 -20.05
C LEU A 59 -8.30 -5.31 -20.08
N ILE A 60 -8.80 -4.86 -18.93
CA ILE A 60 -9.59 -3.62 -18.83
C ILE A 60 -8.72 -2.41 -19.20
N ALA A 61 -7.46 -2.36 -18.76
CA ALA A 61 -6.54 -1.30 -19.13
C ALA A 61 -6.31 -1.25 -20.65
N TYR A 62 -6.16 -2.40 -21.30
CA TYR A 62 -6.06 -2.49 -22.75
C TYR A 62 -7.33 -1.99 -23.46
N LEU A 63 -8.52 -2.36 -22.98
CA LEU A 63 -9.79 -1.88 -23.52
C LEU A 63 -9.95 -0.36 -23.36
N LEU A 64 -9.58 0.20 -22.20
CA LEU A 64 -9.58 1.63 -21.95
C LEU A 64 -8.62 2.36 -22.89
N TYR A 65 -7.41 1.84 -23.06
CA TYR A 65 -6.44 2.37 -24.01
C TYR A 65 -6.99 2.37 -25.44
N TYR A 66 -7.62 1.27 -25.86
CA TYR A 66 -8.23 1.16 -27.18
C TYR A 66 -9.35 2.17 -27.42
N ILE A 67 -10.24 2.36 -26.42
CA ILE A 67 -11.30 3.37 -26.51
C ILE A 67 -10.70 4.78 -26.60
N MET A 68 -9.66 5.07 -25.82
CA MET A 68 -8.96 6.36 -25.87
C MET A 68 -8.29 6.61 -27.22
N LEU A 69 -7.66 5.59 -27.81
CA LEU A 69 -7.09 5.67 -29.15
C LEU A 69 -8.16 6.00 -30.20
N LEU A 70 -9.31 5.32 -30.14
CA LEU A 70 -10.43 5.60 -31.05
C LEU A 70 -10.99 7.03 -30.89
N LEU A 71 -11.10 7.53 -29.67
CA LEU A 71 -11.53 8.91 -29.42
C LEU A 71 -10.52 9.91 -29.99
N HIS A 72 -9.23 9.61 -29.86
CA HIS A 72 -8.15 10.43 -30.43
C HIS A 72 -8.22 10.47 -31.96
N GLU A 73 -8.28 9.30 -32.63
CA GLU A 73 -8.37 9.21 -34.10
C GLU A 73 -9.56 9.97 -34.67
N ARG A 74 -10.71 9.93 -33.97
CA ARG A 74 -11.93 10.61 -34.38
C ARG A 74 -11.94 12.12 -34.08
N LYS A 75 -10.82 12.66 -33.58
CA LYS A 75 -10.64 14.06 -33.17
C LYS A 75 -11.72 14.49 -32.17
N PHE A 76 -12.14 13.56 -31.30
CA PHE A 76 -13.22 13.80 -30.34
C PHE A 76 -12.92 15.00 -29.46
N PHE A 77 -11.72 15.06 -28.87
CA PHE A 77 -11.31 16.16 -28.00
C PHE A 77 -11.32 17.52 -28.70
N LEU A 78 -10.90 17.57 -29.97
CA LEU A 78 -10.94 18.79 -30.77
C LEU A 78 -12.38 19.24 -31.03
N LYS A 79 -13.29 18.30 -31.34
CA LYS A 79 -14.72 18.60 -31.54
C LYS A 79 -15.36 19.16 -30.27
N VAL A 80 -15.03 18.60 -29.11
CA VAL A 80 -15.52 19.09 -27.81
C VAL A 80 -15.00 20.50 -27.54
N GLN A 81 -13.71 20.77 -27.75
CA GLN A 81 -13.11 22.10 -27.56
C GLN A 81 -13.75 23.16 -28.47
N LEU A 82 -14.03 22.81 -29.72
CA LEU A 82 -14.66 23.69 -30.70
C LEU A 82 -16.19 23.74 -30.61
N LYS A 83 -16.80 23.06 -29.61
CA LYS A 83 -18.26 22.95 -29.42
C LYS A 83 -19.01 22.47 -30.68
N LEU A 84 -18.37 21.60 -31.45
CA LEU A 84 -18.95 20.99 -32.65
C LEU A 84 -19.94 19.88 -32.25
N ALA A 85 -20.94 19.63 -33.09
CA ALA A 85 -21.91 18.56 -32.87
C ALA A 85 -21.21 17.20 -32.78
N LEU A 86 -21.46 16.48 -31.67
CA LEU A 86 -20.95 15.14 -31.43
C LEU A 86 -21.83 14.09 -32.10
N ARG A 87 -21.22 13.02 -32.59
CA ARG A 87 -21.97 11.90 -33.18
C ARG A 87 -22.61 11.07 -32.06
N PRO A 88 -23.81 10.49 -32.26
CA PRO A 88 -24.44 9.60 -31.29
C PRO A 88 -23.51 8.48 -30.76
N ASP A 89 -22.68 7.91 -31.64
CA ASP A 89 -21.69 6.88 -31.29
C ASP A 89 -20.66 7.33 -30.24
N ASP A 90 -20.35 8.63 -30.17
CA ASP A 90 -19.34 9.16 -29.25
C ASP A 90 -19.86 9.17 -27.82
N TYR A 91 -21.17 9.36 -27.62
CA TYR A 91 -21.81 9.24 -26.31
C TYR A 91 -21.78 7.80 -25.79
N GLY A 92 -21.98 6.81 -26.68
CA GLY A 92 -21.83 5.40 -26.32
C GLY A 92 -20.43 5.06 -25.83
N ARG A 93 -19.39 5.56 -26.52
CA ARG A 93 -17.98 5.38 -26.11
C ARG A 93 -17.66 6.04 -24.77
N LEU A 94 -18.20 7.23 -24.50
CA LEU A 94 -18.08 7.86 -23.19
C LEU A 94 -18.72 7.01 -22.08
N GLY A 95 -19.88 6.43 -22.35
CA GLY A 95 -20.53 5.48 -21.44
C GLY A 95 -19.67 4.26 -21.14
N TYR A 96 -19.14 3.60 -22.18
CA TYR A 96 -18.22 2.46 -21.99
C TYR A 96 -16.95 2.85 -21.24
N LEU A 97 -16.38 4.01 -21.55
CA LEU A 97 -15.19 4.53 -20.85
C LEU A 97 -15.49 4.72 -19.37
N LEU A 98 -16.61 5.35 -19.02
CA LEU A 98 -16.99 5.57 -17.63
C LEU A 98 -17.20 4.25 -16.89
N ILE A 99 -17.92 3.29 -17.50
CA ILE A 99 -18.15 1.97 -16.91
C ILE A 99 -16.83 1.23 -16.67
N PHE A 100 -15.96 1.16 -17.69
CA PHE A 100 -14.68 0.46 -17.56
C PHE A 100 -13.73 1.15 -16.57
N MET A 101 -13.74 2.48 -16.49
CA MET A 101 -12.97 3.23 -15.49
C MET A 101 -13.44 2.91 -14.07
N LEU A 102 -14.76 2.80 -13.85
CA LEU A 102 -15.30 2.41 -12.54
C LEU A 102 -14.86 0.99 -12.17
N PHE A 103 -15.05 0.01 -13.06
CA PHE A 103 -14.59 -1.36 -12.82
C PHE A 103 -13.09 -1.45 -12.57
N PHE A 104 -12.29 -0.76 -13.37
CA PHE A 104 -10.85 -0.70 -13.20
C PHE A 104 -10.48 -0.15 -11.82
N SER A 105 -11.10 0.96 -11.41
CA SER A 105 -10.81 1.59 -10.12
C SER A 105 -11.19 0.72 -8.93
N MET A 106 -12.31 -0.01 -8.99
CA MET A 106 -12.73 -0.91 -7.92
C MET A 106 -11.74 -2.07 -7.72
N ILE A 107 -11.38 -2.76 -8.80
CA ILE A 107 -10.45 -3.90 -8.73
C ILE A 107 -9.06 -3.41 -8.33
N LEU A 108 -8.61 -2.26 -8.86
CA LEU A 108 -7.32 -1.68 -8.50
C LEU A 108 -7.24 -1.34 -7.01
N LEU A 109 -8.29 -0.74 -6.45
CA LEU A 109 -8.34 -0.39 -5.03
C LEU A 109 -8.21 -1.63 -4.14
N GLU A 110 -8.92 -2.71 -4.48
CA GLU A 110 -8.84 -3.99 -3.75
C GLU A 110 -7.40 -4.54 -3.74
N GLN A 111 -6.72 -4.56 -4.89
CA GLN A 111 -5.34 -5.02 -4.97
C GLN A 111 -4.37 -4.10 -4.21
N LEU A 112 -4.56 -2.78 -4.26
CA LEU A 112 -3.77 -1.83 -3.49
C LEU A 112 -3.94 -2.03 -1.98
N MET A 113 -5.16 -2.34 -1.52
CA MET A 113 -5.43 -2.61 -0.12
C MET A 113 -4.75 -3.91 0.35
N LEU A 114 -4.74 -4.95 -0.47
CA LEU A 114 -3.99 -6.19 -0.19
C LEU A 114 -2.49 -5.94 -0.07
N VAL A 115 -1.93 -5.16 -1.00
CA VAL A 115 -0.52 -4.76 -0.97
C VAL A 115 -0.22 -3.91 0.27
N ALA A 116 -1.07 -2.94 0.60
CA ALA A 116 -0.92 -2.11 1.78
C ALA A 116 -0.99 -2.94 3.08
N ALA A 117 -1.93 -3.88 3.17
CA ALA A 117 -2.03 -4.81 4.29
C ALA A 117 -0.76 -5.67 4.43
N TYR A 118 -0.20 -6.12 3.33
CA TYR A 118 1.08 -6.83 3.31
C TYR A 118 2.22 -5.94 3.84
N PHE A 119 2.35 -4.69 3.37
CA PHE A 119 3.36 -3.76 3.89
C PHE A 119 3.18 -3.48 5.38
N ILE A 120 1.94 -3.35 5.86
CA ILE A 120 1.65 -3.16 7.28
C ILE A 120 2.10 -4.39 8.09
N LYS A 121 1.88 -5.61 7.58
CA LYS A 121 2.34 -6.87 8.21
C LYS A 121 3.87 -6.93 8.36
N GLN A 122 4.63 -6.33 7.44
CA GLN A 122 6.11 -6.33 7.49
C GLN A 122 6.70 -5.28 8.47
N ARG A 123 5.87 -4.49 9.16
CA ARG A 123 6.34 -3.51 10.16
C ARG A 123 6.57 -4.18 11.52
N GLU A 124 7.73 -3.93 12.11
CA GLU A 124 8.04 -4.28 13.49
C GLU A 124 8.11 -3.04 14.39
N ILE A 125 7.73 -3.25 15.65
CA ILE A 125 7.82 -2.24 16.70
C ILE A 125 9.26 -2.22 17.21
N TYR A 126 9.90 -1.06 17.13
CA TYR A 126 11.25 -0.83 17.63
C TYR A 126 11.18 -0.23 19.04
N PHE A 127 12.05 -0.66 19.96
CA PHE A 127 12.07 -0.20 21.34
C PHE A 127 13.37 0.55 21.61
N VAL A 128 13.28 1.87 21.78
CA VAL A 128 14.46 2.68 22.14
C VAL A 128 14.68 2.59 23.65
N ASN A 129 15.92 2.32 24.07
CA ASN A 129 16.28 2.32 25.48
C ASN A 129 16.26 3.75 26.04
N ARG A 130 15.52 3.99 27.13
CA ARG A 130 15.34 5.33 27.74
C ARG A 130 16.65 5.96 28.20
N LYS A 131 17.67 5.15 28.54
CA LYS A 131 18.97 5.65 29.06
C LYS A 131 19.78 6.47 28.05
N THR A 132 19.51 6.36 26.75
CA THR A 132 20.24 7.12 25.73
C THR A 132 19.73 8.55 25.57
N LYS A 133 18.53 8.88 26.06
CA LYS A 133 17.98 10.24 26.01
C LYS A 133 18.53 11.17 27.10
N SER A 134 19.13 10.64 28.16
CA SER A 134 19.74 11.44 29.24
C SER A 134 21.23 11.72 29.04
N VAL A 135 21.79 11.34 27.88
CA VAL A 135 23.19 11.60 27.51
C VAL A 135 23.23 12.40 26.21
N LEU A 136 22.43 13.46 26.14
CA LEU A 136 22.88 14.65 25.42
C LEU A 136 23.53 15.53 26.50
N PRO A 137 24.83 15.85 26.41
CA PRO A 137 25.40 16.88 27.27
C PRO A 137 24.61 18.16 27.00
N ALA A 138 24.33 18.90 28.08
CA ALA A 138 23.99 20.31 27.97
C ALA A 138 25.15 20.95 27.20
N GLU A 139 24.89 21.43 25.98
CA GLU A 139 25.78 22.39 25.35
C GLU A 139 25.57 23.72 26.09
N ASP A 140 26.66 24.18 26.69
CA ASP A 140 26.82 25.49 27.32
C ASP A 140 26.59 26.64 26.33
#